data_AF-A0A2A5NRQ5-F1
#
_entry.id   AF-A0A2A5NRQ5-F1
#
_cell.length_a   1.000
_cell.length_b   1.000
_cell.length_c   1.000
_cell.angle_alpha   90.00
_cell.angle_beta   90.00
_cell.angle_gamma   90.00
#
_symmetry.space_group_name_H-M   'P 1'
#
loop_
_entity.id
_entity.type
_entity.pdbx_description
1 polymer ?
#
loop_
_entity_poly.entity_id
_entity_poly.type
_entity_poly.pdbx_seq_one_letter_code
_entity_poly.pdbx_strand_id
1 'polypeptide(L)'
;MLQRTAAITAALVITLVSASGCASGPGGTTSSATTAAVPQMDAQVGSSLDDALRTVQASPGVASATNRIELHQRYTAADGTDVTPPGLDAWNNRDAGPTAPPPIGAVSPDDPVLPPVPTPSARPAPPAGATETHSFTSAFVVTMDPDASPSEAAAVPVAMAKRIAWTGVTLTLQVPAGPGHVLSTVTYSGTFDQQIPDDTALGVASGLARLAATAGVTGLEASIPRTMRVDYGSLTIEVSPADDATLARVRHVIDGTAFAGTTLHGSFGNGAKP
;
A
#
# COMPACT_ATOMS: atom_id res chain seq x y z
N MET A 1 50.56 -0.09 21.26
CA MET A 1 49.51 0.20 22.26
C MET A 1 48.20 -0.37 21.73
N LEU A 2 47.68 -1.41 22.39
CA LEU A 2 46.38 -2.01 22.08
C LEU A 2 45.27 -1.14 22.69
N GLN A 3 44.25 -0.83 21.92
CA GLN A 3 42.89 -0.67 22.45
C GLN A 3 41.89 -1.08 21.37
N ARG A 4 41.40 -2.32 21.52
CA ARG A 4 40.19 -2.84 20.89
C ARG A 4 39.01 -2.19 21.60
N THR A 5 38.07 -1.60 20.87
CA THR A 5 36.75 -1.25 21.41
C THR A 5 35.69 -1.99 20.63
N ALA A 6 34.95 -2.81 21.36
CA ALA A 6 34.08 -3.87 20.87
C ALA A 6 32.78 -3.32 20.26
N ALA A 7 32.34 -3.98 19.18
CA ALA A 7 30.99 -3.90 18.67
C ALA A 7 30.02 -4.52 19.69
N ILE A 8 29.01 -3.76 20.09
CA ILE A 8 27.86 -4.29 20.85
C ILE A 8 26.78 -4.61 19.82
N THR A 9 26.74 -5.87 19.42
CA THR A 9 25.65 -6.44 18.62
C THR A 9 24.46 -6.66 19.55
N ALA A 10 23.52 -5.71 19.58
CA ALA A 10 22.23 -5.92 20.21
C ALA A 10 21.38 -6.80 19.28
N ALA A 11 21.34 -8.10 19.56
CA ALA A 11 20.42 -9.04 18.92
C ALA A 11 19.00 -8.72 19.41
N LEU A 12 18.19 -8.08 18.57
CA LEU A 12 16.76 -7.92 18.79
C LEU A 12 16.08 -9.26 18.47
N VAL A 13 15.73 -10.00 19.51
CA VAL A 13 14.91 -11.21 19.43
C VAL A 13 13.49 -10.78 19.08
N ILE A 14 13.11 -10.92 17.81
CA ILE A 14 11.72 -10.78 17.36
C ILE A 14 10.99 -12.04 17.84
N THR A 15 10.23 -11.91 18.91
CA THR A 15 9.31 -12.94 19.38
C THR A 15 8.12 -12.95 18.43
N LEU A 16 8.05 -13.94 17.52
CA LEU A 16 6.80 -14.24 16.84
C LEU A 16 5.80 -14.69 17.91
N VAL A 17 4.79 -13.87 18.18
CA VAL A 17 3.63 -14.27 18.95
C VAL A 17 2.77 -15.14 18.04
N SER A 18 3.08 -16.44 18.00
CA SER A 18 2.13 -17.45 17.54
C SER A 18 1.04 -17.53 18.60
N ALA A 19 -0.09 -16.87 18.38
CA ALA A 19 -1.28 -17.03 19.22
C ALA A 19 -1.93 -18.39 18.92
N SER A 20 -1.35 -19.47 19.46
CA SER A 20 -2.03 -20.76 19.60
C SER A 20 -3.00 -20.65 20.78
N GLY A 21 -4.21 -20.14 20.51
CA GLY A 21 -5.30 -20.15 21.47
C GLY A 21 -5.87 -21.55 21.66
N CYS A 22 -5.48 -22.24 22.72
CA CYS A 22 -6.22 -23.38 23.28
C CYS A 22 -6.82 -22.99 24.63
N ALA A 23 -8.15 -22.95 24.70
CA ALA A 23 -8.98 -23.21 25.88
C ALA A 23 -10.40 -23.49 25.37
N SER A 24 -11.00 -24.68 25.53
CA SER A 24 -11.59 -25.11 26.80
C SER A 24 -11.95 -26.61 26.87
N GLY A 25 -11.55 -27.28 27.96
CA GLY A 25 -12.34 -28.19 28.85
C GLY A 25 -13.00 -29.49 28.34
N PRO A 26 -12.92 -30.62 29.08
CA PRO A 26 -13.67 -31.84 28.76
C PRO A 26 -15.09 -31.72 29.33
N GLY A 27 -16.09 -31.72 28.45
CA GLY A 27 -17.50 -31.71 28.84
C GLY A 27 -18.37 -31.67 27.60
N GLY A 28 -18.95 -32.81 27.24
CA GLY A 28 -19.81 -32.92 26.08
C GLY A 28 -21.11 -32.15 26.26
N THR A 29 -21.45 -31.34 25.27
CA THR A 29 -22.80 -31.18 24.74
C THR A 29 -22.67 -30.78 23.28
N THR A 30 -23.39 -31.50 22.41
CA THR A 30 -23.63 -31.16 21.01
C THR A 30 -24.04 -29.69 20.86
N SER A 31 -23.21 -28.88 20.22
CA SER A 31 -23.57 -27.51 19.83
C SER A 31 -23.49 -27.35 18.33
N SER A 32 -24.68 -27.14 17.77
CA SER A 32 -25.05 -26.29 16.63
C SER A 32 -23.91 -25.71 15.81
N ALA A 33 -24.02 -25.88 14.49
CA ALA A 33 -23.29 -25.17 13.45
C ALA A 33 -22.63 -23.87 13.96
N THR A 34 -21.38 -23.98 14.39
CA THR A 34 -20.54 -22.83 14.69
C THR A 34 -20.30 -22.17 13.34
N THR A 35 -21.10 -21.14 13.04
CA THR A 35 -20.73 -20.13 12.05
C THR A 35 -19.33 -19.67 12.44
N ALA A 36 -18.32 -20.13 11.70
CA ALA A 36 -16.94 -19.81 12.01
C ALA A 36 -16.82 -18.28 12.06
N ALA A 37 -16.48 -17.72 13.23
CA ALA A 37 -16.41 -16.29 13.42
C ALA A 37 -15.46 -15.68 12.37
N VAL A 38 -15.86 -14.57 11.76
CA VAL A 38 -15.00 -13.86 10.82
C VAL A 38 -13.81 -13.33 11.61
N PRO A 39 -12.56 -13.56 11.17
CA PRO A 39 -11.39 -12.92 11.76
C PRO A 39 -11.62 -11.43 11.89
N GLN A 40 -11.20 -10.86 13.02
CA GLN A 40 -11.32 -9.42 13.26
C GLN A 40 -9.92 -8.83 13.36
N MET A 41 -9.76 -7.65 12.79
CA MET A 41 -8.53 -6.88 12.96
C MET A 41 -8.39 -6.47 14.43
N ASP A 42 -7.15 -6.45 14.91
CA ASP A 42 -6.86 -5.94 16.24
C ASP A 42 -7.36 -4.49 16.40
N ALA A 43 -8.06 -4.21 17.50
CA ALA A 43 -8.72 -2.92 17.71
C ALA A 43 -7.72 -1.76 17.82
N GLN A 44 -6.50 -2.00 18.31
CA GLN A 44 -5.47 -0.96 18.38
C GLN A 44 -4.91 -0.65 16.98
N VAL A 45 -4.74 -1.69 16.14
CA VAL A 45 -4.36 -1.50 14.73
C VAL A 45 -5.45 -0.71 14.00
N GLY A 46 -6.71 -1.11 14.13
CA GLY A 46 -7.84 -0.38 13.55
C GLY A 46 -7.90 1.09 13.99
N SER A 47 -7.78 1.35 15.30
CA SER A 47 -7.74 2.73 15.82
C SER A 47 -6.56 3.54 15.28
N SER A 48 -5.41 2.91 15.04
CA SER A 48 -4.22 3.59 14.50
C SER A 48 -4.41 3.95 13.02
N LEU A 49 -5.05 3.07 12.24
CA LEU A 49 -5.40 3.33 10.85
C LEU A 49 -6.44 4.46 10.72
N ASP A 50 -7.45 4.48 11.60
CA ASP A 50 -8.46 5.53 11.63
C ASP A 50 -7.87 6.90 12.02
N ASP A 51 -6.95 6.92 12.99
CA ASP A 51 -6.27 8.17 13.37
C ASP A 51 -5.33 8.68 12.26
N ALA A 52 -4.64 7.76 11.57
CA ALA A 52 -3.85 8.10 10.40
C ALA A 52 -4.73 8.68 9.29
N LEU A 53 -5.87 8.06 8.97
CA LEU A 53 -6.81 8.57 7.97
C LEU A 53 -7.29 9.98 8.33
N ARG A 54 -7.77 10.18 9.57
CA ARG A 54 -8.25 11.48 10.05
C ARG A 54 -7.18 12.56 9.96
N THR A 55 -5.94 12.22 10.30
CA THR A 55 -4.82 13.15 10.20
C THR A 55 -4.53 13.53 8.75
N VAL A 56 -4.51 12.56 7.83
CA VAL A 56 -4.27 12.81 6.42
C VAL A 56 -5.41 13.67 5.84
N GLN A 57 -6.66 13.38 6.16
CA GLN A 57 -7.82 14.19 5.74
C GLN A 57 -7.75 15.65 6.24
N ALA A 58 -7.11 15.90 7.38
CA ALA A 58 -6.91 17.23 7.93
C ALA A 58 -5.60 17.90 7.44
N SER A 59 -4.80 17.22 6.61
CA SER A 59 -3.50 17.73 6.16
C SER A 59 -3.68 18.78 5.05
N PRO A 60 -2.87 19.86 5.04
CA PRO A 60 -2.90 20.84 3.96
C PRO A 60 -2.62 20.21 2.59
N GLY A 61 -3.32 20.70 1.56
CA GLY A 61 -3.19 20.21 0.19
C GLY A 61 -3.86 18.85 -0.06
N VAL A 62 -4.54 18.24 0.90
CA VAL A 62 -5.30 16.99 0.70
C VAL A 62 -6.75 17.31 0.32
N ALA A 63 -7.12 16.99 -0.92
CA ALA A 63 -8.50 17.13 -1.39
C ALA A 63 -9.40 16.00 -0.87
N SER A 64 -8.89 14.77 -0.87
CA SER A 64 -9.60 13.61 -0.34
C SER A 64 -8.64 12.52 0.10
N ALA A 65 -9.05 11.74 1.11
CA ALA A 65 -8.33 10.56 1.54
C ALA A 65 -9.32 9.49 1.99
N THR A 66 -9.07 8.26 1.54
CA THR A 66 -9.88 7.08 1.86
C THR A 66 -8.98 5.94 2.30
N ASN A 67 -9.54 5.00 3.05
CA ASN A 67 -8.88 3.77 3.47
C ASN A 67 -9.82 2.59 3.19
N ARG A 68 -9.24 1.48 2.74
CA ARG A 68 -9.89 0.17 2.64
C ARG A 68 -9.07 -0.84 3.43
N ILE A 69 -9.74 -1.59 4.30
CA ILE A 69 -9.14 -2.76 4.94
C ILE A 69 -9.68 -4.01 4.25
N GLU A 70 -8.77 -4.89 3.86
CA GLU A 70 -9.07 -6.18 3.26
C GLU A 70 -8.60 -7.30 4.17
N LEU A 71 -9.44 -8.30 4.35
CA LEU A 71 -9.15 -9.54 5.05
C LEU A 71 -8.84 -10.60 3.99
N HIS A 72 -7.65 -11.18 3.99
CA HIS A 72 -7.31 -12.30 3.12
C HIS A 72 -7.38 -13.58 3.93
N GLN A 73 -8.18 -14.54 3.50
CA GLN A 73 -8.37 -15.81 4.20
C GLN A 73 -8.04 -16.99 3.29
N ARG A 74 -7.41 -18.00 3.88
CA ARG A 74 -7.08 -19.26 3.21
C ARG A 74 -7.22 -20.43 4.16
N TYR A 75 -7.79 -21.53 3.65
CA TYR A 75 -7.90 -22.78 4.37
C TYR A 75 -6.99 -23.84 3.77
N THR A 76 -6.24 -24.52 4.62
CA THR A 76 -5.36 -25.63 4.22
C THR A 76 -5.74 -26.91 4.94
N ALA A 77 -5.84 -28.02 4.20
CA ALA A 77 -6.00 -29.34 4.78
C ALA A 77 -4.72 -29.79 5.50
N ALA A 78 -4.81 -30.89 6.26
CA ALA A 78 -3.68 -31.42 7.02
C ALA A 78 -2.47 -31.84 6.14
N ASP A 79 -2.70 -32.12 4.86
CA ASP A 79 -1.67 -32.44 3.86
C ASP A 79 -1.10 -31.19 3.16
N GLY A 80 -1.55 -29.98 3.52
CA GLY A 80 -1.14 -28.71 2.93
C GLY A 80 -1.93 -28.29 1.69
N THR A 81 -2.91 -29.08 1.24
CA THR A 81 -3.75 -28.74 0.08
C THR A 81 -4.63 -27.54 0.38
N ASP A 82 -4.74 -26.60 -0.57
CA ASP A 82 -5.69 -25.49 -0.49
C ASP A 82 -7.12 -26.01 -0.62
N VAL A 83 -7.90 -25.79 0.42
CA VAL A 83 -9.30 -26.21 0.51
C VAL A 83 -10.21 -25.03 0.82
N THR A 84 -9.77 -23.82 0.43
CA THR A 84 -10.54 -22.59 0.60
C THR A 84 -11.90 -22.69 -0.12
N PRO A 85 -13.03 -22.57 0.61
CA PRO A 85 -14.34 -22.68 0.00
C PRO A 85 -14.59 -21.58 -1.04
N PRO A 86 -15.27 -21.88 -2.16
CA PRO A 86 -15.73 -20.86 -3.09
C PRO A 86 -16.71 -19.90 -2.39
N GLY A 87 -16.62 -18.60 -2.69
CA GLY A 87 -17.45 -17.55 -2.09
C GLY A 87 -16.92 -16.95 -0.78
N LEU A 88 -15.76 -17.41 -0.29
CA LEU A 88 -15.09 -16.81 0.87
C LEU A 88 -14.51 -15.42 0.54
N ASP A 89 -14.18 -15.18 -0.72
CA ASP A 89 -13.73 -13.90 -1.27
C ASP A 89 -14.74 -12.76 -1.06
N ALA A 90 -16.04 -13.05 -1.07
CA ALA A 90 -17.06 -12.06 -0.74
C ALA A 90 -16.99 -11.59 0.73
N TRP A 91 -16.36 -12.38 1.62
CA TRP A 91 -16.12 -12.00 3.02
C TRP A 91 -14.79 -11.29 3.23
N ASN A 92 -13.85 -11.42 2.30
CA ASN A 92 -12.56 -10.74 2.35
C ASN A 92 -12.69 -9.21 2.29
N ASN A 93 -13.81 -8.72 1.75
CA ASN A 93 -14.10 -7.30 1.60
C ASN A 93 -15.14 -6.76 2.60
N ARG A 94 -15.57 -7.56 3.58
CA ARG A 94 -16.71 -7.19 4.46
C ARG A 94 -16.44 -5.92 5.29
N ASP A 95 -15.18 -5.67 5.62
CA ASP A 95 -14.77 -4.50 6.41
C ASP A 95 -14.44 -3.27 5.53
N ALA A 96 -14.52 -3.41 4.20
CA ALA A 96 -14.47 -2.28 3.28
C ALA A 96 -15.83 -1.55 3.37
N GLY A 97 -15.89 -0.45 4.13
CA GLY A 97 -17.08 0.38 4.24
C GLY A 97 -17.62 0.84 2.86
N PRO A 98 -18.85 1.37 2.78
CA PRO A 98 -19.50 1.70 1.51
C PRO A 98 -18.79 2.78 0.68
N THR A 99 -17.87 3.53 1.29
CA THR A 99 -17.06 4.58 0.66
C THR A 99 -15.61 4.15 0.44
N ALA A 100 -15.28 2.88 0.67
CA ALA A 100 -13.93 2.37 0.48
C ALA A 100 -13.55 2.39 -1.01
N PRO A 101 -12.28 2.65 -1.36
CA PRO A 101 -11.80 2.54 -2.73
C PRO A 101 -12.03 1.12 -3.29
N PRO A 102 -11.98 0.92 -4.62
CA PRO A 102 -12.15 -0.41 -5.21
C PRO A 102 -11.10 -1.42 -4.67
N PRO A 103 -11.38 -2.73 -4.77
CA PRO A 103 -10.46 -3.76 -4.30
C PRO A 103 -9.07 -3.62 -4.91
N ILE A 104 -8.03 -3.99 -4.15
CA ILE A 104 -6.66 -4.00 -4.66
C ILE A 104 -6.59 -4.96 -5.87
N GLY A 105 -6.24 -4.43 -7.05
CA GLY A 105 -6.18 -5.20 -8.30
C GLY A 105 -7.50 -5.29 -9.09
N ALA A 106 -8.55 -4.56 -8.68
CA ALA A 106 -9.76 -4.41 -9.48
C ALA A 106 -9.49 -3.55 -10.73
N VAL A 107 -10.13 -3.92 -11.85
CA VAL A 107 -10.16 -3.12 -13.08
C VAL A 107 -10.87 -1.78 -12.84
N SER A 108 -10.48 -0.75 -13.61
CA SER A 108 -10.85 0.67 -13.44
C SER A 108 -12.35 0.91 -13.16
N PRO A 109 -12.70 1.86 -12.28
CA PRO A 109 -14.09 2.16 -11.89
C PRO A 109 -14.99 2.78 -12.98
N ASP A 110 -14.46 3.02 -14.18
CA ASP A 110 -15.24 3.47 -15.35
C ASP A 110 -16.05 2.35 -16.02
N ASP A 111 -16.14 1.16 -15.40
CA ASP A 111 -17.04 0.09 -15.83
C ASP A 111 -18.35 0.12 -15.01
N PRO A 112 -19.45 0.71 -15.52
CA PRO A 112 -20.72 0.91 -14.80
C PRO A 112 -21.50 -0.39 -14.53
N VAL A 113 -20.87 -1.56 -14.67
CA VAL A 113 -21.50 -2.89 -14.65
C VAL A 113 -21.15 -3.69 -13.40
N LEU A 114 -20.41 -3.16 -12.42
CA LEU A 114 -20.17 -3.90 -11.18
C LEU A 114 -21.34 -3.69 -10.19
N PRO A 115 -22.19 -4.72 -9.96
CA PRO A 115 -23.21 -4.63 -8.93
C PRO A 115 -22.55 -4.43 -7.56
N PRO A 116 -23.23 -3.78 -6.59
CA PRO A 116 -22.75 -3.74 -5.22
C PRO A 116 -22.41 -5.15 -4.76
N VAL A 117 -21.22 -5.33 -4.16
CA VAL A 117 -20.79 -6.64 -3.65
C VAL A 117 -21.91 -7.15 -2.73
N PRO A 118 -22.58 -8.26 -3.08
CA PRO A 118 -23.72 -8.72 -2.30
C PRO A 118 -23.25 -9.04 -0.89
N THR A 119 -23.90 -8.47 0.13
CA THR A 119 -23.64 -8.81 1.53
C THR A 119 -23.92 -10.29 1.71
N PRO A 120 -22.91 -11.14 1.96
CA PRO A 120 -23.15 -12.58 1.99
C PRO A 120 -24.01 -12.92 3.21
N SER A 121 -25.02 -13.75 3.01
CA SER A 121 -25.97 -14.15 4.07
C SER A 121 -25.37 -15.15 5.07
N ALA A 122 -24.35 -15.92 4.66
CA ALA A 122 -23.62 -16.84 5.53
C ALA A 122 -22.17 -17.00 5.06
N ARG A 123 -21.26 -17.16 6.02
CA ARG A 123 -19.85 -17.47 5.74
C ARG A 123 -19.74 -18.93 5.30
N PRO A 124 -19.10 -19.23 4.16
CA PRO A 124 -18.84 -20.60 3.75
C PRO A 124 -18.08 -21.38 4.84
N ALA A 125 -18.53 -22.60 5.13
CA ALA A 125 -17.86 -23.46 6.10
C ALA A 125 -16.68 -24.20 5.42
N PRO A 126 -15.47 -24.18 6.02
CA PRO A 126 -14.35 -24.96 5.51
C PRO A 126 -14.55 -26.46 5.75
N PRO A 127 -13.84 -27.34 5.01
CA PRO A 127 -13.83 -28.77 5.32
C PRO A 127 -13.38 -29.06 6.75
N ALA A 128 -13.95 -30.10 7.36
CA ALA A 128 -13.59 -30.49 8.72
C ALA A 128 -12.09 -30.81 8.82
N GLY A 129 -11.43 -30.25 9.84
CA GLY A 129 -9.99 -30.43 10.05
C GLY A 129 -9.08 -29.52 9.21
N ALA A 130 -9.65 -28.62 8.40
CA ALA A 130 -8.87 -27.57 7.74
C ALA A 130 -8.38 -26.52 8.76
N THR A 131 -7.15 -26.04 8.55
CA THR A 131 -6.56 -24.94 9.33
C THR A 131 -6.79 -23.63 8.59
N GLU A 132 -7.24 -22.61 9.32
CA GLU A 132 -7.42 -21.26 8.79
C GLU A 132 -6.14 -20.44 8.94
N THR A 133 -5.75 -19.75 7.88
CA THR A 133 -4.77 -18.66 7.92
C THR A 133 -5.43 -17.40 7.40
N HIS A 134 -5.12 -16.26 8.02
CA HIS A 134 -5.63 -14.98 7.57
C HIS A 134 -4.57 -13.89 7.70
N SER A 135 -4.69 -12.87 6.88
CA SER A 135 -3.94 -11.62 6.99
C SER A 135 -4.85 -10.44 6.73
N PHE A 136 -4.54 -9.30 7.32
CA PHE A 136 -5.18 -8.04 6.97
C PHE A 136 -4.22 -7.21 6.12
N THR A 137 -4.77 -6.45 5.19
CA THR A 137 -4.07 -5.38 4.47
C THR A 137 -4.90 -4.11 4.48
N SER A 138 -4.28 -2.95 4.42
CA SER A 138 -4.94 -1.66 4.35
C SER A 138 -4.40 -0.85 3.18
N ALA A 139 -5.29 -0.32 2.35
CA ALA A 139 -4.98 0.51 1.20
C ALA A 139 -5.54 1.91 1.42
N PHE A 140 -4.64 2.87 1.55
CA PHE A 140 -4.96 4.29 1.55
C PHE A 140 -4.87 4.83 0.14
N VAL A 141 -5.89 5.58 -0.27
CA VAL A 141 -5.85 6.37 -1.50
C VAL A 141 -6.05 7.82 -1.10
N VAL A 142 -5.06 8.64 -1.43
CA VAL A 142 -5.02 10.07 -1.11
C VAL A 142 -4.88 10.84 -2.40
N THR A 143 -5.82 11.74 -2.65
CA THR A 143 -5.78 12.68 -3.76
C THR A 143 -5.49 14.07 -3.19
N MET A 144 -4.38 14.65 -3.63
CA MET A 144 -3.98 16.01 -3.30
C MET A 144 -4.78 17.02 -4.13
N ASP A 145 -4.78 18.28 -3.69
CA ASP A 145 -5.17 19.40 -4.54
C ASP A 145 -4.20 19.51 -5.74
N PRO A 146 -4.66 19.94 -6.93
CA PRO A 146 -3.80 20.06 -8.11
C PRO A 146 -2.65 21.07 -7.96
N ASP A 147 -2.76 22.02 -7.03
CA ASP A 147 -1.73 23.01 -6.72
C ASP A 147 -0.96 22.71 -5.43
N ALA A 148 -1.15 21.52 -4.85
CA ALA A 148 -0.43 21.08 -3.67
C ALA A 148 1.09 21.11 -3.88
N SER A 149 1.80 21.72 -2.94
CA SER A 149 3.24 21.81 -2.96
C SER A 149 3.91 20.45 -2.70
N PRO A 150 5.17 20.26 -3.14
CA PRO A 150 5.93 19.05 -2.80
C PRO A 150 6.05 18.80 -1.29
N SER A 151 6.10 19.85 -0.48
CA SER A 151 6.12 19.74 0.99
C SER A 151 4.81 19.20 1.56
N GLU A 152 3.68 19.59 1.00
CA GLU A 152 2.36 19.09 1.42
C GLU A 152 2.21 17.61 1.03
N ALA A 153 2.58 17.26 -0.19
CA ALA A 153 2.59 15.86 -0.64
C ALA A 153 3.54 14.97 0.19
N ALA A 154 4.72 15.47 0.54
CA ALA A 154 5.68 14.74 1.37
C ALA A 154 5.21 14.55 2.82
N ALA A 155 4.37 15.45 3.35
CA ALA A 155 3.86 15.35 4.71
C ALA A 155 2.93 14.15 4.92
N VAL A 156 2.22 13.70 3.87
CA VAL A 156 1.27 12.57 3.96
C VAL A 156 1.93 11.25 4.38
N PRO A 157 2.92 10.69 3.65
CA PRO A 157 3.56 9.44 4.05
C PRO A 157 4.27 9.55 5.40
N VAL A 158 4.83 10.73 5.72
CA VAL A 158 5.44 10.99 7.03
C VAL A 158 4.40 10.95 8.16
N ALA A 159 3.25 11.61 7.97
CA ALA A 159 2.19 11.68 8.98
C ALA A 159 1.58 10.30 9.25
N MET A 160 1.46 9.47 8.21
CA MET A 160 1.04 8.08 8.31
C MET A 160 2.08 7.23 9.04
N ALA A 161 3.36 7.31 8.66
CA ALA A 161 4.44 6.53 9.29
C ALA A 161 4.66 6.85 10.78
N LYS A 162 4.23 8.04 11.25
CA LYS A 162 4.27 8.41 12.68
C LYS A 162 3.17 7.74 13.50
N ARG A 163 2.11 7.23 12.88
CA ARG A 163 0.90 6.71 13.54
C ARG A 163 0.70 5.22 13.32
N ILE A 164 1.08 4.77 12.13
CA ILE A 164 1.01 3.38 11.74
C ILE A 164 2.36 2.75 12.07
N ALA A 165 2.32 1.58 12.70
CA ALA A 165 3.50 0.75 12.99
C ALA A 165 3.23 -0.68 12.49
N TRP A 166 2.81 -0.81 11.23
CA TRP A 166 2.30 -2.05 10.66
C TRP A 166 2.67 -2.25 9.18
N THR A 167 3.09 -3.47 8.83
CA THR A 167 3.63 -3.82 7.50
C THR A 167 2.58 -4.07 6.43
N GLY A 168 1.29 -4.14 6.79
CA GLY A 168 0.19 -4.44 5.87
C GLY A 168 -0.41 -3.23 5.17
N VAL A 169 0.28 -2.08 5.16
CA VAL A 169 -0.27 -0.82 4.64
C VAL A 169 0.37 -0.40 3.32
N THR A 170 -0.50 -0.08 2.37
CA THR A 170 -0.15 0.57 1.10
C THR A 170 -0.78 1.96 1.07
N LEU A 171 -0.02 2.96 0.63
CA LEU A 171 -0.52 4.30 0.34
C LEU A 171 -0.34 4.57 -1.15
N THR A 172 -1.40 4.92 -1.85
CA THR A 172 -1.37 5.54 -3.17
C THR A 172 -1.66 7.03 -3.01
N LEU A 173 -0.70 7.87 -3.33
CA LEU A 173 -0.81 9.33 -3.29
C LEU A 173 -0.81 9.88 -4.71
N GLN A 174 -1.82 10.68 -5.06
CA GLN A 174 -1.98 11.27 -6.38
C GLN A 174 -1.99 12.79 -6.30
N VAL A 175 -1.21 13.45 -7.15
CA VAL A 175 -1.34 14.88 -7.43
C VAL A 175 -1.96 15.02 -8.82
N PRO A 176 -3.23 15.44 -8.92
CA PRO A 176 -3.93 15.60 -10.20
C PRO A 176 -3.18 16.52 -11.16
N ALA A 177 -3.42 16.37 -12.46
CA ALA A 177 -2.90 17.31 -13.44
C ALA A 177 -3.42 18.74 -13.18
N GLY A 178 -2.55 19.72 -13.37
CA GLY A 178 -2.86 21.12 -13.17
C GLY A 178 -2.12 22.01 -14.17
N PRO A 179 -2.20 23.34 -14.01
CA PRO A 179 -1.49 24.25 -14.89
C PRO A 179 0.02 23.96 -14.93
N GLY A 180 0.52 23.56 -16.11
CA GLY A 180 1.94 23.34 -16.35
C GLY A 180 2.52 22.02 -15.83
N HIS A 181 1.70 21.06 -15.39
CA HIS A 181 2.18 19.74 -14.97
C HIS A 181 1.14 18.64 -15.19
N VAL A 182 1.60 17.42 -15.47
CA VAL A 182 0.74 16.24 -15.63
C VAL A 182 0.40 15.58 -14.29
N LEU A 183 -0.54 14.62 -14.32
CA LEU A 183 -0.84 13.75 -13.19
C LEU A 183 0.44 13.04 -12.72
N SER A 184 0.63 12.97 -11.41
CA SER A 184 1.66 12.12 -10.80
C SER A 184 1.07 11.22 -9.72
N THR A 185 1.50 9.97 -9.72
CA THR A 185 1.11 8.98 -8.70
C THR A 185 2.36 8.43 -8.02
N VAL A 186 2.31 8.27 -6.70
CA VAL A 186 3.33 7.54 -5.94
C VAL A 186 2.70 6.55 -4.99
N THR A 187 3.20 5.31 -5.04
CA THR A 187 2.76 4.22 -4.18
C THR A 187 3.84 3.90 -3.16
N TYR A 188 3.50 3.93 -1.86
CA TYR A 188 4.35 3.46 -0.77
C TYR A 188 3.83 2.12 -0.27
N SER A 189 4.64 1.07 -0.37
CA SER A 189 4.21 -0.30 -0.04
C SER A 189 4.99 -0.87 1.13
N GLY A 190 4.28 -1.19 2.21
CA GLY A 190 4.85 -1.83 3.40
C GLY A 190 5.86 -0.96 4.16
N THR A 191 5.86 0.36 3.95
CA THR A 191 6.81 1.33 4.55
C THR A 191 6.41 1.82 5.93
N PHE A 192 5.20 1.51 6.39
CA PHE A 192 4.59 2.13 7.57
C PHE A 192 4.81 1.34 8.87
N ASP A 193 5.81 0.47 8.91
CA ASP A 193 6.31 -0.13 10.15
C ASP A 193 7.67 0.45 10.56
N GLN A 194 8.14 1.44 9.80
CA GLN A 194 9.38 2.17 10.03
C GLN A 194 9.14 3.66 9.82
N GLN A 195 10.07 4.49 10.31
CA GLN A 195 10.03 5.92 10.05
C GLN A 195 10.38 6.20 8.59
N ILE A 196 9.65 7.14 7.99
CA ILE A 196 9.98 7.74 6.70
C ILE A 196 10.64 9.09 6.99
N PRO A 197 11.93 9.30 6.66
CA PRO A 197 12.60 10.57 6.87
C PRO A 197 11.96 11.69 6.05
N ASP A 198 11.83 12.87 6.66
CA ASP A 198 11.22 14.05 6.01
C ASP A 198 11.95 14.41 4.70
N ASP A 199 13.28 14.41 4.70
CA ASP A 199 14.10 14.69 3.52
C ASP A 199 13.89 13.68 2.38
N THR A 200 13.66 12.40 2.72
CA THR A 200 13.38 11.36 1.73
C THR A 200 12.02 11.56 1.09
N ALA A 201 10.97 11.78 1.90
CA ALA A 201 9.63 12.04 1.39
C ALA A 201 9.60 13.32 0.54
N LEU A 202 10.29 14.38 0.99
CA LEU A 202 10.40 15.63 0.26
C LEU A 202 11.17 15.48 -1.05
N GLY A 203 12.26 14.71 -1.05
CA GLY A 203 13.04 14.41 -2.25
C GLY A 203 12.22 13.69 -3.33
N VAL A 204 11.42 12.70 -2.93
CA VAL A 204 10.51 11.98 -3.83
C VAL A 204 9.44 12.91 -4.38
N ALA A 205 8.71 13.63 -3.51
CA ALA A 205 7.65 14.56 -3.94
C ALA A 205 8.19 15.68 -4.84
N SER A 206 9.35 16.25 -4.50
CA SER A 206 9.99 17.30 -5.31
C SER A 206 10.47 16.78 -6.66
N GLY A 207 11.00 15.55 -6.70
CA GLY A 207 11.40 14.90 -7.95
C GLY A 207 10.20 14.67 -8.87
N LEU A 208 9.09 14.16 -8.32
CA LEU A 208 7.87 13.94 -9.09
C LEU A 208 7.28 15.25 -9.62
N ALA A 209 7.21 16.30 -8.80
CA ALA A 209 6.70 17.60 -9.24
C ALA A 209 7.54 18.20 -10.39
N ARG A 210 8.88 18.09 -10.33
CA ARG A 210 9.77 18.54 -11.41
C ARG A 210 9.57 17.74 -12.69
N LEU A 211 9.43 16.43 -12.58
CA LEU A 211 9.20 15.55 -13.74
C LEU A 211 7.82 15.80 -14.36
N ALA A 212 6.78 15.93 -13.54
CA ALA A 212 5.43 16.23 -13.99
C ALA A 212 5.33 17.56 -14.75
N ALA A 213 6.15 18.55 -14.38
CA ALA A 213 6.25 19.84 -15.07
C ALA A 213 7.20 19.84 -16.28
N THR A 214 7.86 18.71 -16.58
CA THR A 214 8.83 18.64 -17.68
C THR A 214 8.12 18.50 -19.02
N ALA A 215 8.44 19.40 -19.96
CA ALA A 215 7.87 19.36 -21.31
C ALA A 215 8.16 18.02 -22.00
N GLY A 216 7.10 17.40 -22.52
CA GLY A 216 7.15 16.09 -23.19
C GLY A 216 6.83 14.91 -22.26
N VAL A 217 6.67 15.11 -20.95
CA VAL A 217 6.14 14.08 -20.05
C VAL A 217 4.61 14.07 -20.13
N THR A 218 4.01 12.89 -20.24
CA THR A 218 2.55 12.68 -20.36
C THR A 218 1.95 11.87 -19.21
N GLY A 219 2.77 11.12 -18.49
CA GLY A 219 2.35 10.27 -17.37
C GLY A 219 3.51 9.97 -16.45
N LEU A 220 3.24 9.88 -15.15
CA LEU A 220 4.26 9.72 -14.12
C LEU A 220 3.78 8.86 -12.96
N GLU A 221 4.46 7.75 -12.73
CA GLU A 221 4.17 6.84 -11.63
C GLU A 221 5.45 6.43 -10.92
N ALA A 222 5.43 6.42 -9.59
CA ALA A 222 6.52 5.92 -8.77
C ALA A 222 6.05 4.87 -7.77
N SER A 223 6.92 3.92 -7.45
CA SER A 223 6.71 2.89 -6.43
C SER A 223 7.89 2.91 -5.47
N ILE A 224 7.61 3.16 -4.19
CA ILE A 224 8.59 3.26 -3.12
C ILE A 224 8.44 2.02 -2.23
N PRO A 225 9.39 1.07 -2.29
CA PRO A 225 9.34 -0.13 -1.46
C PRO A 225 9.68 0.20 0.00
N ARG A 226 9.38 -0.75 0.91
CA ARG A 226 9.73 -0.69 2.34
C ARG A 226 11.19 -0.31 2.61
N THR A 227 12.14 -0.71 1.76
CA THR A 227 13.55 -0.36 1.94
C THR A 227 13.83 1.14 1.79
N MET A 228 12.87 1.92 1.28
CA MET A 228 12.99 3.33 0.89
C MET A 228 14.09 3.58 -0.15
N ARG A 229 14.65 2.50 -0.71
CA ARG A 229 15.61 2.57 -1.80
C ARG A 229 14.83 2.68 -3.08
N VAL A 230 14.97 3.82 -3.72
CA VAL A 230 14.43 4.08 -5.04
C VAL A 230 15.36 3.38 -6.03
N ASP A 231 15.08 2.11 -6.30
CA ASP A 231 15.88 1.24 -7.16
C ASP A 231 15.29 1.17 -8.58
N TYR A 232 15.95 0.42 -9.46
CA TYR A 232 15.48 0.10 -10.80
C TYR A 232 14.00 -0.33 -10.84
N GLY A 233 13.19 0.29 -11.72
CA GLY A 233 11.75 0.00 -11.85
C GLY A 233 10.83 0.74 -10.86
N SER A 234 11.39 1.58 -9.99
CA SER A 234 10.62 2.40 -9.04
C SER A 234 9.98 3.63 -9.67
N LEU A 235 10.25 3.93 -10.95
CA LEU A 235 9.77 5.11 -11.67
C LEU A 235 9.40 4.75 -13.11
N THR A 236 8.15 5.03 -13.47
CA THR A 236 7.61 4.92 -14.82
C THR A 236 7.28 6.32 -15.32
N ILE A 237 7.77 6.66 -16.51
CA ILE A 237 7.55 7.96 -17.14
C ILE A 237 7.09 7.72 -18.56
N GLU A 238 5.92 8.23 -18.88
CA GLU A 238 5.42 8.28 -20.24
C GLU A 238 5.84 9.61 -20.87
N VAL A 239 6.31 9.55 -22.12
CA VAL A 239 6.77 10.73 -22.86
C VAL A 239 6.17 10.77 -24.26
N SER A 240 5.88 11.97 -24.74
CA SER A 240 5.43 12.24 -26.10
C SER A 240 5.90 13.63 -26.56
N PRO A 241 6.67 13.76 -27.65
CA PRO A 241 7.25 12.66 -28.45
C PRO A 241 8.38 11.93 -27.69
N ALA A 242 8.59 10.65 -28.01
CA ALA A 242 9.70 9.86 -27.47
C ALA A 242 10.99 10.05 -28.29
N ASP A 243 11.37 11.31 -28.57
CA ASP A 243 12.60 11.64 -29.27
C ASP A 243 13.79 11.81 -28.32
N ASP A 244 15.02 11.71 -28.86
CA ASP A 244 16.25 11.81 -28.08
C ASP A 244 16.36 13.14 -27.32
N ALA A 245 15.82 14.22 -27.87
CA ALA A 245 15.85 15.53 -27.23
C ALA A 245 14.96 15.57 -25.98
N THR A 246 13.79 14.94 -26.03
CA THR A 246 12.85 14.82 -24.91
C THR A 246 13.39 13.87 -23.86
N LEU A 247 13.92 12.73 -24.28
CA LEU A 247 14.56 11.75 -23.38
C LEU A 247 15.77 12.36 -22.65
N ALA A 248 16.63 13.11 -23.35
CA ALA A 248 17.76 13.80 -22.75
C ALA A 248 17.32 14.86 -21.72
N ARG A 249 16.23 15.59 -22.01
CA ARG A 249 15.64 16.57 -21.09
C ARG A 249 15.14 15.92 -19.81
N VAL A 250 14.34 14.86 -19.95
CA VAL A 250 13.79 14.09 -18.82
C VAL A 250 14.91 13.48 -17.99
N ARG A 251 15.93 12.90 -18.64
CA ARG A 251 17.08 12.33 -17.95
C ARG A 251 17.87 13.37 -17.16
N HIS A 252 18.10 14.55 -17.73
CA HIS A 252 18.76 15.64 -17.03
C HIS A 252 17.99 16.06 -15.76
N VAL A 253 16.66 16.05 -15.80
CA VAL A 253 15.83 16.31 -14.60
C VAL A 253 16.01 15.19 -13.57
N ILE A 254 15.96 13.91 -13.98
CA ILE A 254 16.14 12.77 -13.09
C ILE A 254 17.47 12.83 -12.33
N ASP A 255 18.56 13.14 -13.03
CA ASP A 255 19.91 13.23 -12.46
C ASP A 255 20.01 14.30 -11.34
N GLY A 256 19.10 15.28 -11.33
CA GLY A 256 18.99 16.31 -10.30
C GLY A 256 17.95 16.06 -9.19
N THR A 257 17.43 14.83 -9.07
CA THR A 257 16.36 14.47 -8.13
C THR A 257 16.72 13.27 -7.26
N ALA A 258 15.84 12.90 -6.32
CA ALA A 258 15.95 11.67 -5.55
C ALA A 258 15.97 10.39 -6.41
N PHE A 259 15.63 10.49 -7.70
CA PHE A 259 15.62 9.39 -8.66
C PHE A 259 16.96 9.20 -9.41
N ALA A 260 17.99 10.01 -9.16
CA ALA A 260 19.26 9.97 -9.92
C ALA A 260 19.96 8.59 -9.89
N GLY A 261 19.75 7.79 -8.84
CA GLY A 261 20.26 6.43 -8.71
C GLY A 261 19.41 5.35 -9.38
N THR A 262 18.22 5.70 -9.87
CA THR A 262 17.36 4.76 -10.60
C THR A 262 17.94 4.56 -11.99
N THR A 263 18.34 3.33 -12.30
CA THR A 263 18.58 2.96 -13.68
C THR A 263 17.24 3.04 -14.41
N LEU A 264 17.05 4.13 -15.16
CA LEU A 264 15.98 4.36 -16.11
C LEU A 264 15.82 3.16 -17.05
N HIS A 265 15.05 2.16 -16.65
CA HIS A 265 14.22 1.38 -17.56
C HIS A 265 12.78 1.59 -17.08
N GLY A 266 12.39 2.87 -16.99
CA GLY A 266 10.98 3.18 -17.14
C GLY A 266 10.57 2.64 -18.50
N SER A 267 9.50 1.86 -18.56
CA SER A 267 8.89 1.52 -19.84
C SER A 267 8.38 2.83 -20.43
N PHE A 268 9.09 3.42 -21.37
CA PHE A 268 8.52 4.45 -22.21
C PHE A 268 7.36 3.79 -22.94
N GLY A 269 6.13 4.28 -22.70
CA GLY A 269 4.89 3.73 -23.21
C GLY A 269 4.85 3.66 -24.74
N ASN A 270 5.50 2.64 -25.29
CA ASN A 270 5.32 2.10 -26.63
C ASN A 270 5.63 0.59 -26.67
N GLY A 271 5.69 -0.07 -25.51
CA GLY A 271 5.92 -1.52 -25.42
C GLY A 271 7.30 -2.00 -25.88
N ALA A 272 8.22 -1.10 -26.20
CA ALA A 272 9.59 -1.46 -26.53
C ALA A 272 10.45 -1.48 -25.26
N LYS A 273 10.74 -2.68 -24.77
CA LYS A 273 11.95 -2.93 -23.98
C LYS A 273 13.15 -2.56 -24.88
N PRO A 274 14.22 -1.90 -24.36
CA PRO A 274 15.48 -1.81 -25.11
C PRO A 274 16.03 -3.21 -25.45
#